data_AF-A0A8H8T186-F1
#
_entry.id   AF-A0A8H8T186-F1
#
_cell.length_a   1.000
_cell.length_b   1.000
_cell.length_c   1.000
_cell.angle_alpha   90.00
_cell.angle_beta   90.00
_cell.angle_gamma   90.00
#
_symmetry.space_group_name_H-M   'P 1'
#
loop_
_entity.id
_entity.type
_entity.pdbx_description
1 polymer ?
#
loop_
_entity_poly.entity_id
_entity_poly.type
_entity_poly.pdbx_seq_one_letter_code
_entity_poly.pdbx_strand_id
1 'polypeptide(L)'
;MRMSLALALALSTGVLGAPAPAADTKPSATKDSHYYILVQVCRTFTDDRLINELPEPIRGSRGANILGPQNVELDRQNPDILAPPTTDSGSVENVKWPFSLSHNRIQDGGWARQQNVHSMPIATTIAGVNMRLKAGTMREMHWHITAEWAYILEGSCRIVVVNTEGQNYIADVYPGDLWYFPPGIPHVLQGLNDTADGCEFLLVFDDGEFSEDSTFSVTDWASHIPKEVLSRNFKVNASAFDHIPDRELYMIPTAVPTGTPEEEGVKSPQGVSTLPYTFAASKINATEVPGGTVKVVDSRTFKVSKTIALAEVTVEVGGMRELHWHPTQPECEGNARITVFAAEGNARTFNYQPGDIGYVPPSFGHYVENIGNTTLKLLEIFNSDKYEDISLNQWLALTPPDMVKAHLQLSDDTISKLQKVKPVVVGPGLL
;
A
#
# COMPACT_ATOMS: atom_id res chain seq x y z
N MET A 1 46.58 -58.08 19.15
CA MET A 1 45.39 -58.85 19.60
C MET A 1 44.20 -58.22 18.86
N ARG A 2 43.78 -58.72 17.68
CA ARG A 2 42.84 -59.85 17.47
C ARG A 2 41.65 -59.76 18.46
N MET A 3 40.38 -59.66 18.05
CA MET A 3 39.73 -60.25 16.86
C MET A 3 38.74 -59.32 16.15
N SER A 4 38.58 -59.54 14.85
CA SER A 4 37.40 -59.16 14.06
C SER A 4 36.24 -60.13 14.31
N LEU A 5 35.00 -59.72 14.07
CA LEU A 5 33.92 -60.65 13.73
C LEU A 5 33.08 -60.07 12.60
N ALA A 6 32.95 -60.84 11.53
CA ALA A 6 32.09 -60.56 10.39
C ALA A 6 31.24 -61.81 10.11
N LEU A 7 29.94 -61.63 9.88
CA LEU A 7 29.04 -62.64 9.33
C LEU A 7 27.88 -61.86 8.68
N ALA A 8 27.95 -61.58 7.38
CA ALA A 8 27.68 -62.47 6.24
C ALA A 8 26.20 -62.41 5.83
N LEU A 9 25.99 -61.94 4.59
CA LEU A 9 24.72 -61.73 3.92
C LEU A 9 24.19 -63.07 3.35
N ALA A 10 22.88 -63.23 3.26
CA ALA A 10 22.25 -64.25 2.41
C ALA A 10 21.25 -63.57 1.46
N LEU A 11 21.35 -63.89 0.17
CA LEU A 11 20.62 -63.27 -0.95
C LEU A 11 19.64 -64.27 -1.60
N SER A 12 18.45 -63.80 -1.96
CA SER A 12 17.63 -64.36 -3.05
C SER A 12 16.61 -63.28 -3.51
N THR A 13 16.92 -62.40 -4.48
CA THR A 13 16.93 -62.55 -5.95
C THR A 13 15.55 -62.68 -6.62
N GLY A 14 15.21 -61.69 -7.46
CA GLY A 14 14.00 -61.64 -8.34
C GLY A 14 13.40 -60.21 -8.42
N VAL A 15 14.08 -59.19 -8.99
CA VAL A 15 14.13 -58.81 -10.43
C VAL A 15 12.73 -58.91 -11.11
N LEU A 16 12.09 -57.87 -11.67
CA LEU A 16 12.49 -56.82 -12.63
C LEU A 16 11.69 -55.51 -12.40
N GLY A 17 12.11 -54.32 -12.87
CA GLY A 17 13.20 -54.03 -13.80
C GLY A 17 13.63 -52.54 -13.85
N ALA A 18 14.47 -52.23 -14.85
CA ALA A 18 15.16 -50.96 -15.13
C ALA A 18 15.05 -50.69 -16.67
N PRO A 19 15.48 -49.54 -17.27
CA PRO A 19 16.47 -48.56 -16.79
C PRO A 19 16.12 -47.06 -16.99
N ALA A 20 17.06 -46.18 -16.61
CA ALA A 20 17.02 -44.71 -16.73
C ALA A 20 17.47 -44.21 -18.15
N PRO A 21 17.46 -42.88 -18.43
CA PRO A 21 18.60 -42.02 -18.06
C PRO A 21 18.23 -40.60 -17.58
N ALA A 22 19.26 -39.83 -17.19
CA ALA A 22 19.15 -38.46 -16.69
C ALA A 22 19.04 -37.38 -17.79
N ALA A 23 18.56 -36.19 -17.41
CA ALA A 23 18.71 -34.96 -18.17
C ALA A 23 18.88 -33.75 -17.22
N ASP A 24 19.93 -32.97 -17.42
CA ASP A 24 20.10 -31.64 -16.83
C ASP A 24 19.11 -30.65 -17.47
N THR A 25 18.39 -29.89 -16.65
CA THR A 25 17.91 -28.53 -17.01
C THR A 25 17.79 -27.64 -15.77
N LYS A 26 18.64 -26.60 -15.68
CA LYS A 26 18.21 -25.34 -15.07
C LYS A 26 17.34 -24.60 -16.09
N PRO A 27 16.24 -24.00 -15.64
CA PRO A 27 15.96 -22.63 -16.04
C PRO A 27 15.69 -21.72 -14.83
N SER A 28 16.10 -20.46 -14.99
CA SER A 28 15.70 -19.34 -14.14
C SER A 28 14.27 -18.91 -14.47
N ALA A 29 13.49 -18.53 -13.45
CA ALA A 29 12.45 -17.50 -13.56
C ALA A 29 12.06 -17.01 -12.16
N THR A 30 11.99 -15.69 -12.01
CA THR A 30 11.44 -15.01 -10.83
C THR A 30 9.95 -15.32 -10.65
N LYS A 31 9.48 -15.21 -9.40
CA LYS A 31 8.07 -15.06 -9.05
C LYS A 31 7.94 -14.13 -7.84
N ASP A 32 8.19 -12.85 -8.09
CA ASP A 32 7.15 -11.83 -8.11
C ASP A 32 5.94 -12.14 -7.21
N SER A 33 5.82 -11.38 -6.13
CA SER A 33 4.64 -11.28 -5.27
C SER A 33 4.63 -9.84 -4.73
N HIS A 34 3.46 -9.17 -4.69
CA HIS A 34 3.40 -7.70 -4.47
C HIS A 34 2.20 -7.21 -3.53
N TYR A 35 2.30 -6.37 -2.43
CA TYR A 35 1.41 -6.25 -1.17
C TYR A 35 1.12 -4.84 -0.40
N TYR A 36 0.10 -3.96 -0.66
CA TYR A 36 0.02 -2.44 -0.34
C TYR A 36 0.11 -1.75 1.10
N ILE A 37 0.59 -0.45 1.18
CA ILE A 37 0.96 0.52 2.30
C ILE A 37 0.34 1.98 2.22
N LEU A 38 0.14 2.76 3.34
CA LEU A 38 -0.70 4.02 3.44
C LEU A 38 -0.35 5.22 4.41
N VAL A 39 -0.90 6.44 4.20
CA VAL A 39 -0.63 7.69 5.00
C VAL A 39 -1.80 8.72 5.15
N GLN A 40 -2.25 8.94 6.41
CA GLN A 40 -2.79 10.18 7.06
C GLN A 40 -3.91 11.03 6.39
N VAL A 41 -5.01 11.41 7.09
CA VAL A 41 -5.19 12.66 7.92
C VAL A 41 -6.27 12.54 9.04
N CYS A 42 -6.09 13.25 10.17
CA CYS A 42 -7.09 13.76 11.17
C CYS A 42 -7.01 13.26 12.66
N ARG A 43 -7.80 13.88 13.57
CA ARG A 43 -7.46 14.06 15.01
C ARG A 43 -8.26 13.22 16.03
N THR A 44 -7.52 12.74 17.04
CA THR A 44 -7.88 12.41 18.44
C THR A 44 -9.26 11.82 18.79
N PHE A 45 -9.19 10.59 19.32
CA PHE A 45 -10.20 9.88 20.13
C PHE A 45 -10.94 10.77 21.17
N THR A 46 -12.23 10.50 21.41
CA THR A 46 -12.99 11.01 22.57
C THR A 46 -13.86 9.92 23.21
N ASP A 47 -13.23 8.88 23.77
CA ASP A 47 -13.79 8.19 24.93
C ASP A 47 -13.09 8.77 26.16
N ASP A 48 -13.84 9.52 26.98
CA ASP A 48 -13.30 10.22 28.15
C ASP A 48 -12.60 9.29 29.15
N ARG A 49 -12.84 7.97 29.10
CA ARG A 49 -12.17 6.99 29.98
C ARG A 49 -10.72 6.77 29.58
N LEU A 50 -10.42 6.64 28.29
CA LEU A 50 -9.05 6.40 27.79
C LEU A 50 -8.13 7.63 27.95
N ILE A 51 -8.72 8.83 28.00
CA ILE A 51 -7.98 10.09 28.16
C ILE A 51 -7.61 10.33 29.63
N ASN A 52 -8.52 10.04 30.56
CA ASN A 52 -8.39 10.43 31.97
C ASN A 52 -7.83 9.34 32.89
N GLU A 53 -7.88 8.06 32.50
CA GLU A 53 -7.33 6.95 33.28
C GLU A 53 -5.95 6.52 32.74
N LEU A 54 -5.19 5.76 33.56
CA LEU A 54 -3.97 5.09 33.13
C LEU A 54 -4.39 3.80 32.39
N PRO A 55 -4.00 3.60 31.13
CA PRO A 55 -4.40 2.40 30.39
C PRO A 55 -3.63 1.20 30.93
N GLU A 56 -4.33 0.10 31.19
CA GLU A 56 -3.78 -1.12 31.79
C GLU A 56 -4.19 -2.35 30.95
N PRO A 57 -3.35 -3.39 30.83
CA PRO A 57 -3.62 -4.59 30.05
C PRO A 57 -4.55 -5.56 30.80
N ILE A 58 -5.73 -5.06 31.20
CA ILE A 58 -6.74 -5.77 32.00
C ILE A 58 -8.06 -5.84 31.22
N ARG A 59 -8.59 -7.06 31.05
CA ARG A 59 -9.89 -7.30 30.39
C ARG A 59 -10.73 -8.25 31.25
N GLY A 60 -11.66 -7.69 32.01
CA GLY A 60 -12.46 -8.43 33.00
C GLY A 60 -11.61 -8.96 34.14
N SER A 61 -11.60 -10.28 34.34
CA SER A 61 -10.76 -10.96 35.36
C SER A 61 -9.39 -11.41 34.83
N ARG A 62 -9.02 -11.05 33.59
CA ARG A 62 -7.72 -11.38 32.97
C ARG A 62 -6.83 -10.14 32.93
N GLY A 63 -5.51 -10.37 33.01
CA GLY A 63 -4.50 -9.32 32.96
C GLY A 63 -3.92 -8.98 34.34
N ALA A 64 -3.08 -7.95 34.38
CA ALA A 64 -2.48 -7.38 35.57
C ALA A 64 -2.07 -5.92 35.27
N ASN A 65 -1.72 -5.15 36.30
CA ASN A 65 -1.23 -3.78 36.10
C ASN A 65 0.24 -3.75 35.64
N ILE A 66 0.65 -2.68 34.96
CA ILE A 66 2.03 -2.46 34.55
C ILE A 66 2.88 -2.00 35.76
N LEU A 67 3.99 -2.70 35.99
CA LEU A 67 4.96 -2.38 37.06
C LEU A 67 6.24 -1.70 36.55
N GLY A 68 6.45 -1.70 35.23
CA GLY A 68 7.64 -1.12 34.58
C GLY A 68 7.39 0.29 34.03
N PRO A 69 8.40 0.90 33.39
CA PRO A 69 8.21 2.11 32.60
C PRO A 69 7.19 1.87 31.47
N GLN A 70 6.27 2.82 31.29
CA GLN A 70 5.15 2.73 30.35
C GLN A 70 5.21 3.91 29.36
N ASN A 71 4.85 3.67 28.09
CA ASN A 71 4.61 4.73 27.11
C ASN A 71 3.09 4.95 26.99
N VAL A 72 2.54 5.71 27.93
CA VAL A 72 1.10 5.92 28.09
C VAL A 72 0.45 6.48 26.83
N GLU A 73 1.16 7.35 26.10
CA GLU A 73 0.68 7.95 24.86
C GLU A 73 0.53 6.93 23.72
N LEU A 74 1.42 5.94 23.61
CA LEU A 74 1.28 4.84 22.65
C LEU A 74 0.21 3.82 23.09
N ASP A 75 0.13 3.52 24.39
CA ASP A 75 -0.87 2.59 24.92
C ASP A 75 -2.31 3.12 24.69
N ARG A 76 -2.53 4.42 24.82
CA ARG A 76 -3.79 5.10 24.47
C ARG A 76 -4.14 5.03 22.97
N GLN A 77 -3.14 4.95 22.10
CA GLN A 77 -3.35 4.81 20.65
C GLN A 77 -3.60 3.35 20.23
N ASN A 78 -3.28 2.38 21.10
CA ASN A 78 -3.34 0.96 20.80
C ASN A 78 -4.11 0.14 21.87
N PRO A 79 -5.34 0.54 22.26
CA PRO A 79 -6.08 -0.11 23.35
C PRO A 79 -6.38 -1.60 23.09
N ASP A 80 -6.64 -2.00 21.85
CA ASP A 80 -6.87 -3.39 21.45
C ASP A 80 -5.56 -4.17 21.18
N ILE A 81 -4.38 -3.53 21.28
CA ILE A 81 -3.09 -4.24 21.39
C ILE A 81 -2.71 -4.42 22.86
N LEU A 82 -2.94 -3.40 23.70
CA LEU A 82 -2.65 -3.43 25.14
C LEU A 82 -3.52 -4.46 25.87
N ALA A 83 -4.82 -4.43 25.61
CA ALA A 83 -5.80 -5.34 26.22
C ALA A 83 -6.62 -6.01 25.11
N PRO A 84 -6.06 -6.97 24.35
CA PRO A 84 -6.67 -7.47 23.11
C PRO A 84 -8.02 -8.18 23.31
N PRO A 85 -8.86 -8.28 22.27
CA PRO A 85 -10.08 -9.08 22.29
C PRO A 85 -9.82 -10.50 22.77
N THR A 86 -10.76 -11.11 23.49
CA THR A 86 -10.60 -12.47 24.01
C THR A 86 -10.61 -13.58 22.94
N THR A 87 -10.80 -13.18 21.67
CA THR A 87 -10.76 -14.01 20.46
C THR A 87 -9.42 -13.96 19.74
N ASP A 88 -8.53 -13.01 20.08
CA ASP A 88 -7.15 -13.01 19.57
C ASP A 88 -6.40 -14.25 20.06
N SER A 89 -5.61 -14.86 19.19
CA SER A 89 -4.86 -16.07 19.52
C SER A 89 -3.70 -16.32 18.55
N GLY A 90 -2.73 -17.12 19.01
CA GLY A 90 -1.61 -17.58 18.17
C GLY A 90 -0.56 -16.51 17.89
N SER A 91 0.08 -16.60 16.73
CA SER A 91 1.15 -15.69 16.31
C SER A 91 0.84 -15.08 14.95
N VAL A 92 0.62 -13.77 14.92
CA VAL A 92 0.45 -12.98 13.69
C VAL A 92 1.53 -11.91 13.69
N GLU A 93 2.23 -11.78 12.56
CA GLU A 93 3.24 -10.74 12.33
C GLU A 93 2.65 -9.32 12.50
N ASN A 94 3.53 -8.33 12.63
CA ASN A 94 3.10 -6.95 12.77
C ASN A 94 2.59 -6.39 11.43
N VAL A 95 1.28 -6.10 11.34
CA VAL A 95 0.59 -5.54 10.17
C VAL A 95 0.29 -4.04 10.31
N LYS A 96 1.00 -3.35 11.21
CA LYS A 96 0.84 -1.93 11.49
C LYS A 96 2.19 -1.21 11.43
N TRP A 97 2.31 -0.16 10.62
CA TRP A 97 3.45 0.76 10.72
C TRP A 97 3.03 2.23 10.69
N PRO A 98 3.32 3.02 11.75
CA PRO A 98 3.19 4.47 11.70
C PRO A 98 4.31 5.08 10.84
N PHE A 99 3.97 5.86 9.81
CA PHE A 99 4.96 6.66 9.07
C PHE A 99 5.71 7.66 9.97
N SER A 100 5.17 7.99 11.15
CA SER A 100 5.86 8.77 12.18
C SER A 100 7.06 8.06 12.83
N LEU A 101 7.23 6.75 12.62
CA LEU A 101 8.41 5.97 13.01
C LEU A 101 9.42 5.78 11.86
N SER A 102 9.06 6.14 10.63
CA SER A 102 9.97 6.10 9.49
C SER A 102 11.03 7.21 9.57
N HIS A 103 12.25 6.93 9.10
CA HIS A 103 13.23 7.98 8.82
C HIS A 103 12.66 8.96 7.79
N ASN A 104 12.92 10.26 7.98
CA ASN A 104 12.45 11.32 7.11
C ASN A 104 13.63 12.05 6.45
N ARG A 105 13.79 11.86 5.13
CA ARG A 105 14.79 12.49 4.28
C ARG A 105 14.39 13.94 4.01
N ILE A 106 14.80 14.84 4.90
CA ILE A 106 14.49 16.28 4.81
C ILE A 106 15.48 16.99 3.89
N GLN A 107 14.98 17.82 2.97
CA GLN A 107 15.76 18.64 2.05
C GLN A 107 15.20 20.07 1.92
N ASP A 108 15.93 20.98 1.28
CA ASP A 108 15.52 22.39 1.15
C ASP A 108 14.16 22.55 0.44
N GLY A 109 13.85 21.65 -0.50
CA GLY A 109 12.60 21.67 -1.26
C GLY A 109 11.41 20.95 -0.61
N GLY A 110 11.62 20.14 0.43
CA GLY A 110 10.59 19.22 0.89
C GLY A 110 11.12 18.13 1.82
N TRP A 111 10.37 17.03 1.91
CA TRP A 111 10.82 15.83 2.62
C TRP A 111 10.12 14.59 2.08
N ALA A 112 10.71 13.42 2.36
CA ALA A 112 10.09 12.15 2.10
C ALA A 112 10.43 11.12 3.19
N ARG A 113 9.46 10.27 3.51
CA ARG A 113 9.60 9.19 4.49
C ARG A 113 8.92 7.95 3.93
N GLN A 114 9.51 6.78 4.15
CA GLN A 114 9.09 5.55 3.50
C GLN A 114 8.77 4.42 4.47
N GLN A 115 7.95 3.48 4.03
CA GLN A 115 7.85 2.15 4.62
C GLN A 115 8.01 1.10 3.52
N ASN A 116 8.85 0.12 3.81
CA ASN A 116 9.15 -1.05 2.99
C ASN A 116 9.42 -2.24 3.93
N VAL A 117 9.95 -3.35 3.43
CA VAL A 117 10.19 -4.56 4.26
C VAL A 117 11.08 -4.37 5.48
N HIS A 118 11.96 -3.36 5.50
CA HIS A 118 12.83 -3.13 6.66
C HIS A 118 12.06 -2.56 7.87
N SER A 119 10.89 -1.97 7.62
CA SER A 119 10.00 -1.40 8.63
C SER A 119 8.80 -2.31 8.92
N MET A 120 8.20 -2.93 7.89
CA MET A 120 7.13 -3.92 8.05
C MET A 120 7.39 -5.14 7.16
N PRO A 121 8.15 -6.15 7.64
CA PRO A 121 8.61 -7.28 6.84
C PRO A 121 7.50 -8.10 6.16
N ILE A 122 6.31 -8.17 6.77
CA ILE A 122 5.17 -8.90 6.22
C ILE A 122 4.69 -8.31 4.87
N ALA A 123 4.89 -7.00 4.63
CA ALA A 123 4.58 -6.33 3.37
C ALA A 123 5.72 -6.53 2.35
N THR A 124 6.08 -7.80 2.08
CA THR A 124 7.34 -8.32 1.45
C THR A 124 7.71 -7.82 0.04
N THR A 125 6.89 -6.93 -0.48
CA THR A 125 6.18 -7.15 -1.72
C THR A 125 5.56 -5.78 -2.13
N ILE A 126 5.63 -4.75 -1.27
CA ILE A 126 5.29 -3.36 -1.62
C ILE A 126 6.07 -2.31 -0.80
N ALA A 127 6.19 -1.07 -1.29
CA ALA A 127 6.68 0.08 -0.51
C ALA A 127 5.74 1.29 -0.66
N GLY A 128 5.50 2.03 0.43
CA GLY A 128 4.83 3.32 0.39
C GLY A 128 5.76 4.45 0.76
N VAL A 129 5.65 5.60 0.10
CA VAL A 129 6.42 6.80 0.43
C VAL A 129 5.44 7.97 0.62
N ASN A 130 5.50 8.60 1.79
CA ASN A 130 4.88 9.89 2.01
C ASN A 130 5.88 10.96 1.57
N MET A 131 5.53 11.74 0.56
CA MET A 131 6.41 12.78 0.03
C MET A 131 5.69 14.13 0.04
N ARG A 132 6.45 15.17 0.38
CA ARG A 132 6.00 16.56 0.41
C ARG A 132 6.96 17.44 -0.37
N LEU A 133 6.41 18.22 -1.30
CA LEU A 133 7.13 19.24 -2.08
C LEU A 133 6.59 20.63 -1.72
N LYS A 134 7.48 21.58 -1.44
CA LYS A 134 7.12 23.00 -1.35
C LYS A 134 6.73 23.52 -2.74
N ALA A 135 5.93 24.60 -2.77
CA ALA A 135 5.59 25.29 -4.01
C ALA A 135 6.84 25.59 -4.86
N GLY A 136 6.80 25.23 -6.14
CA GLY A 136 7.89 25.38 -7.10
C GLY A 136 9.01 24.33 -7.01
N THR A 137 9.06 23.48 -5.97
CA THR A 137 10.07 22.42 -5.87
C THR A 137 9.74 21.26 -6.79
N MET A 138 10.72 20.82 -7.58
CA MET A 138 10.66 19.57 -8.33
C MET A 138 11.23 18.41 -7.50
N ARG A 139 10.54 17.27 -7.45
CA ARG A 139 11.20 15.96 -7.31
C ARG A 139 11.86 15.68 -8.65
N GLU A 140 13.18 15.51 -8.66
CA GLU A 140 14.05 15.43 -9.85
C GLU A 140 13.51 14.49 -10.95
N MET A 141 13.84 14.76 -12.23
CA MET A 141 13.60 13.82 -13.33
C MET A 141 14.25 12.46 -13.03
N HIS A 142 13.44 11.42 -12.88
CA HIS A 142 13.89 10.09 -12.51
C HIS A 142 13.03 8.97 -13.12
N TRP A 143 13.45 7.73 -12.94
CA TRP A 143 12.65 6.52 -13.17
C TRP A 143 13.03 5.43 -12.18
N HIS A 144 12.27 4.34 -12.16
CA HIS A 144 12.51 3.15 -11.33
C HIS A 144 11.94 1.90 -12.03
N ILE A 145 12.35 0.71 -11.57
CA ILE A 145 11.93 -0.57 -12.16
C ILE A 145 10.50 -0.97 -11.78
N THR A 146 9.98 -0.42 -10.68
CA THR A 146 8.60 -0.59 -10.24
C THR A 146 7.66 0.32 -11.03
N ALA A 147 6.37 0.02 -11.05
CA ALA A 147 5.36 1.06 -11.24
C ALA A 147 5.40 2.07 -10.10
N GLU A 148 4.82 3.24 -10.30
CA GLU A 148 4.42 4.16 -9.25
C GLU A 148 2.95 4.53 -9.45
N TRP A 149 2.16 4.45 -8.40
CA TRP A 149 0.82 5.00 -8.28
C TRP A 149 0.87 6.06 -7.18
N ALA A 150 -0.04 7.04 -7.24
CA ALA A 150 -0.15 8.01 -6.17
C ALA A 150 -1.56 8.47 -5.91
N TYR A 151 -1.76 8.97 -4.70
CA TYR A 151 -2.95 9.69 -4.23
C TYR A 151 -2.51 11.05 -3.68
N ILE A 152 -3.10 12.15 -4.18
CA ILE A 152 -2.80 13.49 -3.66
C ILE A 152 -3.53 13.67 -2.33
N LEU A 153 -2.78 13.86 -1.24
CA LEU A 153 -3.33 14.08 0.10
C LEU A 153 -3.75 15.56 0.25
N GLU A 154 -2.83 16.48 -0.05
CA GLU A 154 -3.03 17.93 0.12
C GLU A 154 -2.29 18.74 -0.94
N GLY A 155 -2.81 19.94 -1.22
CA GLY A 155 -2.24 20.87 -2.20
C GLY A 155 -2.33 20.38 -3.66
N SER A 156 -1.42 20.84 -4.52
CA SER A 156 -1.43 20.50 -5.94
C SER A 156 -0.03 20.32 -6.52
N CYS A 157 0.11 19.39 -7.46
CA CYS A 157 1.36 19.13 -8.16
C CYS A 157 1.16 19.15 -9.69
N ARG A 158 2.21 19.48 -10.44
CA ARG A 158 2.33 19.19 -11.88
C ARG A 158 3.17 17.94 -12.07
N ILE A 159 2.75 17.07 -12.99
CA ILE A 159 3.55 15.94 -13.45
C ILE A 159 3.99 16.15 -14.90
N VAL A 160 5.16 15.62 -15.27
CA VAL A 160 5.59 15.46 -16.67
C VAL A 160 6.08 14.04 -16.86
N VAL A 161 5.65 13.40 -17.95
CA VAL A 161 5.98 12.01 -18.32
C VAL A 161 6.40 11.96 -19.78
N VAL A 162 7.33 11.07 -20.13
CA VAL A 162 7.65 10.72 -21.53
C VAL A 162 7.60 9.21 -21.72
N ASN A 163 6.82 8.73 -22.69
CA ASN A 163 6.61 7.30 -22.93
C ASN A 163 7.60 6.67 -23.92
N THR A 164 7.51 5.35 -24.10
CA THR A 164 8.36 4.56 -25.01
C THR A 164 8.25 4.96 -26.48
N GLU A 165 7.17 5.62 -26.87
CA GLU A 165 6.93 6.14 -28.22
C GLU A 165 7.45 7.57 -28.41
N GLY A 166 8.05 8.19 -27.38
CA GLY A 166 8.54 9.58 -27.38
C GLY A 166 7.43 10.62 -27.24
N GLN A 167 6.21 10.20 -26.90
CA GLN A 167 5.10 11.09 -26.59
C GLN A 167 5.25 11.61 -25.17
N ASN A 168 4.91 12.87 -24.96
CA ASN A 168 4.86 13.43 -23.62
C ASN A 168 3.43 13.45 -23.07
N TYR A 169 3.33 13.61 -21.76
CA TYR A 169 2.10 13.89 -21.04
C TYR A 169 2.42 14.85 -19.89
N ILE A 170 1.62 15.89 -19.72
CA ILE A 170 1.78 16.91 -18.69
C ILE A 170 0.39 17.19 -18.14
N ALA A 171 0.25 17.19 -16.82
CA ALA A 171 -1.03 17.42 -16.15
C ALA A 171 -0.83 17.96 -14.75
N ASP A 172 -1.81 18.72 -14.27
CA ASP A 172 -1.92 19.17 -12.88
C ASP A 172 -2.90 18.25 -12.13
N VAL A 173 -2.58 17.94 -10.87
CA VAL A 173 -3.32 17.03 -10.01
C VAL A 173 -3.60 17.67 -8.65
N TYR A 174 -4.79 17.40 -8.12
CA TYR A 174 -5.38 18.06 -6.94
C TYR A 174 -5.79 17.03 -5.87
N PRO A 175 -6.16 17.42 -4.64
CA PRO A 175 -6.42 16.47 -3.55
C PRO A 175 -7.52 15.46 -3.92
N GLY A 176 -7.20 14.18 -3.74
CA GLY A 176 -8.05 13.06 -4.17
C GLY A 176 -7.96 12.68 -5.66
N ASP A 177 -7.12 13.33 -6.45
CA ASP A 177 -6.72 12.83 -7.77
C ASP A 177 -5.59 11.80 -7.65
N LEU A 178 -5.40 11.02 -8.72
CA LEU A 178 -4.41 9.96 -8.80
C LEU A 178 -3.44 10.19 -9.97
N TRP A 179 -2.26 9.59 -9.88
CA TRP A 179 -1.45 9.24 -11.05
C TRP A 179 -1.02 7.78 -11.03
N TYR A 180 -0.55 7.30 -12.18
CA TYR A 180 0.12 6.01 -12.33
C TYR A 180 1.16 6.09 -13.43
N PHE A 181 2.41 5.73 -13.13
CA PHE A 181 3.52 5.59 -14.05
C PHE A 181 3.89 4.09 -14.17
N PRO A 182 3.84 3.51 -15.37
CA PRO A 182 4.30 2.15 -15.59
C PRO A 182 5.81 1.97 -15.31
N PRO A 183 6.27 0.73 -15.05
CA PRO A 183 7.68 0.38 -14.90
C PRO A 183 8.62 1.05 -15.92
N GLY A 184 9.66 1.72 -15.42
CA GLY A 184 10.71 2.34 -16.24
C GLY A 184 10.30 3.59 -17.01
N ILE A 185 9.08 4.11 -16.87
CA ILE A 185 8.63 5.33 -17.53
C ILE A 185 9.15 6.57 -16.78
N PRO A 186 10.00 7.41 -17.39
CA PRO A 186 10.61 8.56 -16.73
C PRO A 186 9.60 9.70 -16.50
N HIS A 187 9.72 10.33 -15.34
CA HIS A 187 8.82 11.38 -14.89
C HIS A 187 9.50 12.38 -13.95
N VAL A 188 8.82 13.50 -13.70
CA VAL A 188 9.20 14.56 -12.76
C VAL A 188 7.92 15.11 -12.13
N LEU A 189 7.97 15.41 -10.84
CA LEU A 189 6.86 15.97 -10.07
C LEU A 189 7.25 17.38 -9.63
N GLN A 190 6.33 18.34 -9.64
CA GLN A 190 6.60 19.70 -9.18
C GLN A 190 5.44 20.23 -8.32
N GLY A 191 5.74 20.73 -7.12
CA GLY A 191 4.72 21.40 -6.30
C GLY A 191 4.23 22.69 -6.96
N LEU A 192 2.92 22.90 -7.01
CA LEU A 192 2.29 24.11 -7.54
C LEU A 192 1.99 25.12 -6.41
N ASN A 193 1.22 26.17 -6.69
CA ASN A 193 0.86 27.20 -5.70
C ASN A 193 -0.64 27.51 -5.61
N ASP A 194 -1.53 26.58 -6.02
CA ASP A 194 -2.97 26.70 -5.72
C ASP A 194 -3.22 26.76 -4.19
N THR A 195 -2.31 26.16 -3.42
CA THR A 195 -2.09 26.47 -2.00
C THR A 195 -0.71 27.10 -1.82
N ALA A 196 -0.51 27.90 -0.77
CA ALA A 196 0.80 28.50 -0.48
C ALA A 196 1.89 27.47 -0.14
N ASP A 197 1.49 26.22 0.14
CA ASP A 197 2.32 25.20 0.78
C ASP A 197 2.87 24.13 -0.19
N GLY A 198 2.53 24.17 -1.48
CA GLY A 198 2.94 23.16 -2.46
C GLY A 198 1.98 21.96 -2.50
N CYS A 199 2.52 20.74 -2.37
CA CYS A 199 1.71 19.53 -2.25
C CYS A 199 2.31 18.48 -1.30
N GLU A 200 1.46 17.58 -0.83
CA GLU A 200 1.79 16.36 -0.11
C GLU A 200 0.97 15.20 -0.68
N PHE A 201 1.61 14.05 -0.85
CA PHE A 201 1.04 12.90 -1.53
C PHE A 201 1.60 11.59 -0.98
N LEU A 202 0.83 10.54 -1.20
CA LEU A 202 1.21 9.16 -0.95
C LEU A 202 1.63 8.53 -2.30
N LEU A 203 2.85 8.00 -2.35
CA LEU A 203 3.38 7.16 -3.43
C LEU A 203 3.33 5.69 -3.03
N VAL A 204 3.10 4.86 -4.04
CA VAL A 204 2.69 3.47 -3.96
C VAL A 204 3.36 2.79 -5.15
N PHE A 205 4.49 2.11 -4.93
CA PHE A 205 5.25 1.43 -5.96
C PHE A 205 4.59 0.10 -6.40
N ASP A 206 5.32 -0.89 -6.88
CA ASP A 206 4.82 -2.26 -6.95
C ASP A 206 5.79 -3.34 -6.45
N ASP A 207 6.82 -3.00 -5.66
CA ASP A 207 7.74 -3.92 -4.98
C ASP A 207 8.03 -3.42 -3.55
N GLY A 208 8.35 -4.30 -2.60
CA GLY A 208 8.60 -3.98 -1.20
C GLY A 208 10.01 -4.04 -0.71
N GLU A 209 10.92 -4.48 -1.56
CA GLU A 209 12.32 -4.08 -1.43
C GLU A 209 12.55 -2.65 -1.96
N PHE A 210 11.52 -1.97 -2.50
CA PHE A 210 11.67 -0.60 -2.99
C PHE A 210 12.14 0.36 -1.88
N SER A 211 13.07 1.24 -2.26
CA SER A 211 13.56 2.34 -1.46
C SER A 211 13.64 3.58 -2.33
N GLU A 212 13.16 4.73 -1.85
CA GLU A 212 13.26 5.99 -2.58
C GLU A 212 14.69 6.47 -2.81
N ASP A 213 15.65 5.95 -2.02
CA ASP A 213 17.09 6.17 -2.19
C ASP A 213 17.68 5.35 -3.36
N SER A 214 16.87 4.56 -4.06
CA SER A 214 17.29 3.65 -5.14
C SER A 214 16.63 3.94 -6.50
N THR A 215 16.09 5.15 -6.68
CA THR A 215 15.62 5.63 -7.99
C THR A 215 16.78 5.99 -8.92
N PHE A 216 16.57 5.87 -10.24
CA PHE A 216 17.51 6.34 -11.25
C PHE A 216 17.26 7.82 -11.56
N SER A 217 18.01 8.70 -10.91
CA SER A 217 17.91 10.16 -11.09
C SER A 217 18.81 10.66 -12.24
N VAL A 218 18.33 11.64 -13.02
CA VAL A 218 19.02 12.10 -14.24
C VAL A 218 20.40 12.70 -13.97
N THR A 219 20.57 13.44 -12.87
CA THR A 219 21.85 14.08 -12.51
C THR A 219 22.86 13.06 -12.00
N ASP A 220 22.40 12.06 -11.24
CA ASP A 220 23.25 10.97 -10.79
C ASP A 220 23.68 10.07 -11.94
N TRP A 221 22.80 9.75 -12.88
CA TRP A 221 23.21 9.02 -14.08
C TRP A 221 24.23 9.84 -14.89
N ALA A 222 23.99 11.12 -15.09
CA ALA A 222 24.84 11.96 -15.92
C ALA A 222 26.20 12.29 -15.29
N SER A 223 26.33 12.34 -13.96
CA SER A 223 27.62 12.45 -13.26
C SER A 223 28.49 11.20 -13.45
N HIS A 224 27.87 10.04 -13.67
CA HIS A 224 28.52 8.75 -13.91
C HIS A 224 28.74 8.41 -15.41
N ILE A 225 28.46 9.33 -16.34
CA ILE A 225 28.77 9.17 -17.78
C ILE A 225 30.02 10.01 -18.15
N PRO A 226 31.04 9.43 -18.81
CA PRO A 226 32.19 10.19 -19.32
C PRO A 226 31.76 11.34 -20.26
N LYS A 227 32.34 12.53 -20.08
CA LYS A 227 31.93 13.75 -20.83
C LYS A 227 32.04 13.59 -22.36
N GLU A 228 32.93 12.76 -22.87
CA GLU A 228 33.04 12.44 -24.30
C GLU A 228 31.92 11.51 -24.80
N VAL A 229 31.29 10.72 -23.93
CA VAL A 229 30.06 9.97 -24.24
C VAL A 229 28.87 10.92 -24.28
N LEU A 230 28.71 11.81 -23.27
CA LEU A 230 27.70 12.87 -23.27
C LEU A 230 27.82 13.76 -24.52
N SER A 231 29.03 14.24 -24.82
CA SER A 231 29.35 15.04 -26.01
C SER A 231 28.89 14.38 -27.31
N ARG A 232 29.16 13.08 -27.49
CA ARG A 232 28.71 12.32 -28.67
C ARG A 232 27.18 12.14 -28.71
N ASN A 233 26.55 11.86 -27.57
CA ASN A 233 25.11 11.66 -27.48
C ASN A 233 24.32 12.94 -27.83
N PHE A 234 24.67 14.05 -27.17
CA PHE A 234 24.01 15.34 -27.32
C PHE A 234 24.51 16.16 -28.52
N LYS A 235 25.57 15.71 -29.22
CA LYS A 235 26.20 16.39 -30.37
C LYS A 235 26.70 17.80 -30.06
N VAL A 236 27.22 18.00 -28.85
CA VAL A 236 27.81 19.27 -28.36
C VAL A 236 29.25 19.06 -27.90
N ASN A 237 30.00 20.13 -27.67
CA ASN A 237 31.34 20.03 -27.08
C ASN A 237 31.25 19.45 -25.64
N ALA A 238 32.21 18.62 -25.24
CA ALA A 238 32.32 18.09 -23.88
C ALA A 238 32.31 19.18 -22.79
N SER A 239 32.80 20.40 -23.10
CA SER A 239 32.76 21.54 -22.17
C SER A 239 31.34 22.02 -21.83
N ALA A 240 30.32 21.64 -22.59
CA ALA A 240 28.92 21.91 -22.23
C ALA A 240 28.50 21.22 -20.92
N PHE A 241 29.23 20.18 -20.51
CA PHE A 241 29.00 19.40 -19.29
C PHE A 241 29.99 19.77 -18.16
N ASP A 242 30.69 20.90 -18.25
CA ASP A 242 31.66 21.32 -17.22
C ASP A 242 31.02 21.77 -15.90
N HIS A 243 29.71 22.03 -15.91
CA HIS A 243 28.93 22.43 -14.73
C HIS A 243 27.74 21.49 -14.46
N ILE A 244 27.79 20.25 -14.95
CA ILE A 244 26.80 19.24 -14.57
C ILE A 244 26.98 18.89 -13.08
N PRO A 245 25.90 18.65 -12.31
CA PRO A 245 26.02 18.20 -10.92
C PRO A 245 26.89 16.95 -10.79
N ASP A 246 27.60 16.83 -9.67
CA ASP A 246 28.50 15.71 -9.37
C ASP A 246 27.81 14.55 -8.63
N ARG A 247 26.51 14.68 -8.36
CA ARG A 247 25.67 13.77 -7.57
C ARG A 247 24.19 14.04 -7.85
N GLU A 248 23.33 13.13 -7.36
CA GLU A 248 21.88 13.36 -7.27
C GLU A 248 21.53 14.71 -6.60
N LEU A 249 20.56 15.45 -7.18
CA LEU A 249 19.97 16.63 -6.54
C LEU A 249 18.69 16.30 -5.76
N TYR A 250 17.94 15.29 -6.22
CA TYR A 250 16.73 14.69 -5.64
C TYR A 250 15.52 15.64 -5.52
N MET A 251 15.64 16.75 -4.78
CA MET A 251 14.61 17.79 -4.65
C MET A 251 15.21 19.15 -5.00
N ILE A 252 14.70 19.77 -6.07
CA ILE A 252 15.25 20.97 -6.68
C ILE A 252 14.26 22.12 -6.51
N PRO A 253 14.51 23.10 -5.61
CA PRO A 253 13.69 24.30 -5.51
C PRO A 253 13.79 25.13 -6.81
N THR A 254 12.66 25.40 -7.46
CA THR A 254 12.61 26.32 -8.63
C THR A 254 11.46 27.32 -8.49
N ALA A 255 11.28 28.19 -9.49
CA ALA A 255 10.08 29.00 -9.59
C ALA A 255 8.85 28.11 -9.80
N VAL A 256 7.69 28.56 -9.31
CA VAL A 256 6.41 27.90 -9.60
C VAL A 256 6.07 28.11 -11.08
N PRO A 257 5.57 27.07 -11.79
CA PRO A 257 4.94 27.22 -13.11
C PRO A 257 3.88 28.33 -13.13
N THR A 258 3.73 29.03 -14.26
CA THR A 258 2.88 30.23 -14.38
C THR A 258 1.72 30.08 -15.34
N GLY A 259 1.83 29.19 -16.33
CA GLY A 259 0.79 28.81 -17.28
C GLY A 259 0.30 27.39 -17.07
N THR A 260 -0.70 26.99 -17.85
CA THR A 260 -1.28 25.63 -17.79
C THR A 260 -0.34 24.58 -18.41
N PRO A 261 -0.58 23.27 -18.19
CA PRO A 261 0.13 22.18 -18.86
C PRO A 261 0.18 22.31 -20.39
N GLU A 262 -0.88 22.85 -21.00
CA GLU A 262 -0.99 23.06 -22.45
C GLU A 262 -0.22 24.29 -22.96
N GLU A 263 -0.02 25.30 -22.11
CA GLU A 263 0.66 26.55 -22.45
C GLU A 263 2.18 26.41 -22.32
N GLU A 264 2.65 25.83 -21.22
CA GLU A 264 4.08 25.63 -20.94
C GLU A 264 4.62 24.29 -21.49
N GLY A 265 3.73 23.40 -21.94
CA GLY A 265 4.07 22.08 -22.43
C GLY A 265 4.84 22.07 -23.75
N VAL A 266 5.90 21.26 -23.81
CA VAL A 266 6.65 21.02 -25.06
C VAL A 266 5.75 20.31 -26.07
N LYS A 267 5.66 20.84 -27.29
CA LYS A 267 4.93 20.18 -28.39
C LYS A 267 5.76 19.02 -28.96
N SER A 268 5.50 17.80 -28.50
CA SER A 268 6.15 16.61 -29.05
C SER A 268 5.71 16.35 -30.50
N PRO A 269 6.64 16.14 -31.46
CA PRO A 269 6.28 15.73 -32.81
C PRO A 269 5.79 14.27 -32.89
N GLN A 270 5.92 13.49 -31.82
CA GLN A 270 5.31 12.16 -31.66
C GLN A 270 3.86 12.26 -31.13
N GLY A 271 3.40 13.45 -30.75
CA GLY A 271 2.10 13.71 -30.14
C GLY A 271 2.09 13.52 -28.62
N VAL A 272 0.89 13.57 -28.05
CA VAL A 272 0.62 13.36 -26.62
C VAL A 272 0.22 11.90 -26.40
N SER A 273 0.53 11.34 -25.22
CA SER A 273 0.12 9.98 -24.84
C SER A 273 -1.38 9.75 -25.05
N THR A 274 -1.74 8.61 -25.65
CA THR A 274 -3.14 8.24 -25.92
C THR A 274 -3.90 7.76 -24.68
N LEU A 275 -3.17 7.32 -23.64
CA LEU A 275 -3.71 7.03 -22.31
C LEU A 275 -3.22 8.11 -21.34
N PRO A 276 -4.11 8.73 -20.54
CA PRO A 276 -3.69 9.68 -19.51
C PRO A 276 -2.95 8.96 -18.38
N TYR A 277 -1.89 9.59 -17.86
CA TYR A 277 -1.16 9.12 -16.68
C TYR A 277 -1.74 9.63 -15.35
N THR A 278 -2.79 10.46 -15.40
CA THR A 278 -3.56 10.91 -14.22
C THR A 278 -5.02 10.52 -14.32
N PHE A 279 -5.69 10.52 -13.18
CA PHE A 279 -7.11 10.21 -13.07
C PHE A 279 -7.77 11.03 -11.97
N ALA A 280 -8.80 11.80 -12.34
CA ALA A 280 -9.45 12.74 -11.43
C ALA A 280 -10.47 12.05 -10.51
N ALA A 281 -10.00 11.16 -9.62
CA ALA A 281 -10.84 10.42 -8.68
C ALA A 281 -11.57 11.33 -7.67
N SER A 282 -11.11 12.57 -7.46
CA SER A 282 -11.80 13.61 -6.70
C SER A 282 -13.15 14.01 -7.32
N LYS A 283 -13.30 13.85 -8.64
CA LYS A 283 -14.46 14.28 -9.44
C LYS A 283 -15.44 13.13 -9.74
N ILE A 284 -15.20 11.94 -9.19
CA ILE A 284 -16.07 10.77 -9.36
C ILE A 284 -16.92 10.60 -8.10
N ASN A 285 -18.23 10.52 -8.29
CA ASN A 285 -19.17 10.22 -7.21
C ASN A 285 -18.89 8.83 -6.65
N ALA A 286 -18.76 8.74 -5.32
CA ALA A 286 -18.74 7.45 -4.63
C ALA A 286 -20.12 6.79 -4.68
N THR A 287 -20.16 5.47 -4.48
CA THR A 287 -21.40 4.70 -4.34
C THR A 287 -21.82 4.73 -2.88
N GLU A 288 -22.97 5.33 -2.59
CA GLU A 288 -23.60 5.31 -1.27
C GLU A 288 -23.96 3.88 -0.84
N VAL A 289 -23.61 3.51 0.38
CA VAL A 289 -23.92 2.22 1.02
C VAL A 289 -24.41 2.46 2.46
N PRO A 290 -25.10 1.51 3.13
CA PRO A 290 -25.79 1.78 4.40
C PRO A 290 -24.93 2.30 5.55
N GLY A 291 -23.61 2.09 5.51
CA GLY A 291 -22.66 2.59 6.52
C GLY A 291 -21.62 3.58 6.02
N GLY A 292 -21.78 4.17 4.83
CA GLY A 292 -20.81 5.11 4.25
C GLY A 292 -20.77 5.06 2.72
N THR A 293 -19.59 5.15 2.12
CA THR A 293 -19.44 5.21 0.65
C THR A 293 -18.30 4.33 0.14
N VAL A 294 -18.34 3.95 -1.15
CA VAL A 294 -17.29 3.16 -1.80
C VAL A 294 -17.03 3.68 -3.22
N LYS A 295 -15.77 3.92 -3.58
CA LYS A 295 -15.31 4.42 -4.90
C LYS A 295 -14.13 3.59 -5.40
N VAL A 296 -14.38 2.75 -6.40
CA VAL A 296 -13.37 1.86 -7.00
C VAL A 296 -12.71 2.52 -8.22
N VAL A 297 -11.37 2.48 -8.28
CA VAL A 297 -10.56 2.90 -9.44
C VAL A 297 -9.53 1.82 -9.76
N ASP A 298 -9.61 1.23 -10.96
CA ASP A 298 -8.68 0.19 -11.41
C ASP A 298 -8.56 0.19 -12.94
N SER A 299 -7.93 -0.82 -13.54
CA SER A 299 -7.73 -0.91 -15.00
C SER A 299 -9.03 -0.91 -15.83
N ARG A 300 -10.21 -1.10 -15.20
CA ARG A 300 -11.53 -0.96 -15.84
C ARG A 300 -11.90 0.50 -16.08
N THR A 301 -11.42 1.43 -15.26
CA THR A 301 -11.65 2.88 -15.37
C THR A 301 -10.36 3.64 -15.69
N PHE A 302 -9.34 3.55 -14.85
CA PHE A 302 -8.02 4.16 -15.04
C PHE A 302 -7.11 3.24 -15.86
N LYS A 303 -7.26 3.29 -17.19
CA LYS A 303 -6.74 2.28 -18.14
C LYS A 303 -5.25 2.00 -18.07
N VAL A 304 -4.42 2.96 -17.69
CA VAL A 304 -2.96 2.80 -17.59
C VAL A 304 -2.53 2.06 -16.33
N SER A 305 -3.31 2.14 -15.24
CA SER A 305 -3.02 1.44 -13.98
C SER A 305 -3.20 -0.06 -14.17
N LYS A 306 -2.08 -0.79 -14.27
CA LYS A 306 -2.06 -2.25 -14.55
C LYS A 306 -1.69 -3.11 -13.37
N THR A 307 -0.88 -2.58 -12.46
CA THR A 307 -0.42 -3.30 -11.27
C THR A 307 -1.05 -2.76 -9.99
N ILE A 308 -1.75 -1.62 -10.03
CA ILE A 308 -2.36 -1.00 -8.85
C ILE A 308 -3.86 -0.72 -9.07
N ALA A 309 -4.67 -1.07 -8.06
CA ALA A 309 -6.09 -0.72 -7.96
C ALA A 309 -6.39 -0.06 -6.60
N LEU A 310 -7.43 0.75 -6.55
CA LEU A 310 -7.92 1.47 -5.37
C LEU A 310 -9.42 1.18 -5.14
N ALA A 311 -9.85 1.04 -3.88
CA ALA A 311 -11.20 1.32 -3.43
C ALA A 311 -11.18 2.33 -2.27
N GLU A 312 -11.48 3.59 -2.55
CA GLU A 312 -11.68 4.61 -1.51
C GLU A 312 -13.02 4.34 -0.82
N VAL A 313 -12.98 4.01 0.47
CA VAL A 313 -14.12 3.68 1.32
C VAL A 313 -14.27 4.74 2.40
N THR A 314 -15.51 5.13 2.70
CA THR A 314 -15.84 5.82 3.95
C THR A 314 -16.70 4.93 4.84
N VAL A 315 -16.47 5.00 6.14
CA VAL A 315 -17.23 4.25 7.15
C VAL A 315 -17.70 5.24 8.21
N GLU A 316 -19.01 5.41 8.33
CA GLU A 316 -19.62 6.32 9.30
C GLU A 316 -19.37 5.89 10.76
N VAL A 317 -19.62 6.79 11.69
CA VAL A 317 -19.42 6.55 13.13
C VAL A 317 -20.21 5.32 13.59
N GLY A 318 -19.50 4.36 14.18
CA GLY A 318 -20.07 3.06 14.60
C GLY A 318 -20.36 2.07 13.46
N GLY A 319 -20.10 2.44 12.20
CA GLY A 319 -20.15 1.55 11.05
C GLY A 319 -18.90 0.68 10.92
N MET A 320 -18.94 -0.26 9.97
CA MET A 320 -17.86 -1.22 9.73
C MET A 320 -17.79 -1.63 8.26
N ARG A 321 -16.58 -1.64 7.67
CA ARG A 321 -16.26 -2.41 6.45
C ARG A 321 -16.43 -3.89 6.78
N GLU A 322 -17.37 -4.57 6.12
CA GLU A 322 -17.89 -5.87 6.57
C GLU A 322 -16.83 -6.98 6.73
N LEU A 323 -17.20 -8.12 7.32
CA LEU A 323 -16.32 -9.28 7.35
C LEU A 323 -16.11 -9.82 5.93
N HIS A 324 -14.89 -9.73 5.44
CA HIS A 324 -14.51 -10.13 4.09
C HIS A 324 -13.06 -10.61 4.03
N TRP A 325 -12.65 -11.03 2.85
CA TRP A 325 -11.25 -11.14 2.48
C TRP A 325 -11.13 -10.80 1.00
N HIS A 326 -9.91 -10.50 0.58
CA HIS A 326 -9.61 -10.33 -0.82
C HIS A 326 -8.81 -11.54 -1.32
N PRO A 327 -9.12 -12.07 -2.53
CA PRO A 327 -8.23 -13.02 -3.21
C PRO A 327 -6.83 -12.43 -3.42
N THR A 328 -6.74 -11.10 -3.48
CA THR A 328 -5.52 -10.31 -3.63
C THR A 328 -5.42 -9.19 -2.57
N GLN A 329 -4.32 -9.17 -1.81
CA GLN A 329 -3.67 -8.06 -1.08
C GLN A 329 -4.39 -6.72 -0.72
N PRO A 330 -4.65 -6.43 0.58
CA PRO A 330 -4.84 -5.05 1.06
C PRO A 330 -4.48 -4.73 2.56
N GLU A 331 -3.63 -3.74 2.86
CA GLU A 331 -4.03 -2.36 3.21
C GLU A 331 -4.98 -1.95 4.42
N CYS A 332 -4.83 -0.73 5.04
CA CYS A 332 -5.88 0.10 5.73
C CYS A 332 -5.40 1.49 6.28
N GLU A 333 -6.27 2.53 6.37
CA GLU A 333 -6.03 3.87 6.98
C GLU A 333 -7.13 4.35 7.97
N GLY A 334 -6.77 5.26 8.91
CA GLY A 334 -7.70 6.05 9.76
C GLY A 334 -8.03 5.45 11.14
N ASN A 335 -8.89 6.12 11.95
CA ASN A 335 -9.25 5.70 13.33
C ASN A 335 -10.09 4.42 13.35
N ALA A 336 -9.42 3.27 13.32
CA ALA A 336 -10.05 1.97 13.16
C ALA A 336 -9.54 0.93 14.16
N ARG A 337 -10.28 -0.16 14.33
CA ARG A 337 -9.70 -1.46 14.69
C ARG A 337 -9.91 -2.48 13.58
N ILE A 338 -8.93 -3.33 13.39
CA ILE A 338 -8.94 -4.44 12.43
C ILE A 338 -8.52 -5.69 13.17
N THR A 339 -9.32 -6.75 13.12
CA THR A 339 -8.85 -8.10 13.43
C THR A 339 -8.41 -8.76 12.14
N VAL A 340 -7.17 -9.25 12.09
CA VAL A 340 -6.64 -10.03 10.98
C VAL A 340 -6.62 -11.51 11.37
N PHE A 341 -7.34 -12.34 10.62
CA PHE A 341 -7.38 -13.80 10.76
C PHE A 341 -6.41 -14.47 9.78
N ALA A 342 -5.38 -15.12 10.33
CA ALA A 342 -4.22 -15.65 9.62
C ALA A 342 -4.23 -17.18 9.50
N ALA A 343 -5.43 -17.78 9.37
CA ALA A 343 -5.67 -19.22 9.37
C ALA A 343 -5.18 -19.95 10.64
N GLU A 344 -5.40 -21.26 10.74
CA GLU A 344 -4.96 -22.14 11.85
C GLU A 344 -5.42 -21.70 13.27
N GLY A 345 -6.41 -20.80 13.37
CA GLY A 345 -6.85 -20.18 14.62
C GLY A 345 -6.08 -18.92 15.01
N ASN A 346 -5.03 -18.55 14.27
CA ASN A 346 -4.29 -17.31 14.48
C ASN A 346 -5.19 -16.11 14.15
N ALA A 347 -5.35 -15.20 15.10
CA ALA A 347 -6.06 -13.94 14.91
C ALA A 347 -5.43 -12.86 15.79
N ARG A 348 -5.27 -11.65 15.26
CA ARG A 348 -4.70 -10.53 16.02
C ARG A 348 -5.34 -9.21 15.63
N THR A 349 -5.65 -8.41 16.65
CA THR A 349 -6.29 -7.11 16.52
C THR A 349 -5.28 -5.98 16.61
N PHE A 350 -5.46 -4.98 15.76
CA PHE A 350 -4.62 -3.78 15.70
C PHE A 350 -5.50 -2.54 15.63
N ASN A 351 -5.09 -1.48 16.32
CA ASN A 351 -5.69 -0.15 16.16
C ASN A 351 -4.93 0.62 15.09
N TYR A 352 -5.64 1.48 14.37
CA TYR A 352 -5.10 2.40 13.39
C TYR A 352 -5.60 3.81 13.70
N GLN A 353 -4.81 4.79 13.30
CA GLN A 353 -5.15 6.21 13.29
C GLN A 353 -4.46 6.86 12.07
N PRO A 354 -4.78 8.11 11.73
CA PRO A 354 -4.18 8.76 10.58
C PRO A 354 -2.65 8.89 10.65
N GLY A 355 -1.97 8.36 9.63
CA GLY A 355 -0.52 8.28 9.52
C GLY A 355 0.02 6.86 9.76
N ASP A 356 -0.87 5.93 10.08
CA ASP A 356 -0.58 4.50 10.11
C ASP A 356 -0.89 3.81 8.79
N ILE A 357 -0.12 2.76 8.57
CA ILE A 357 -0.25 1.79 7.50
C ILE A 357 -0.85 0.51 8.08
N GLY A 358 -1.95 0.04 7.52
CA GLY A 358 -2.39 -1.36 7.61
C GLY A 358 -1.87 -2.20 6.45
N TYR A 359 -1.69 -3.51 6.68
CA TYR A 359 -1.41 -4.48 5.62
C TYR A 359 -1.98 -5.87 5.92
N VAL A 360 -2.95 -6.35 5.15
CA VAL A 360 -3.52 -7.71 5.28
C VAL A 360 -3.04 -8.63 4.14
N PRO A 361 -2.46 -9.80 4.48
CA PRO A 361 -2.09 -10.80 3.48
C PRO A 361 -3.25 -11.34 2.63
N PRO A 362 -2.98 -11.79 1.38
CA PRO A 362 -3.98 -12.43 0.54
C PRO A 362 -4.75 -13.53 1.28
N SER A 363 -6.07 -13.55 1.11
CA SER A 363 -6.99 -14.49 1.76
C SER A 363 -7.07 -14.45 3.29
N PHE A 364 -6.38 -13.54 3.99
CA PHE A 364 -6.57 -13.36 5.43
C PHE A 364 -7.92 -12.64 5.67
N GLY A 365 -8.74 -13.22 6.55
CA GLY A 365 -10.07 -12.69 6.86
C GLY A 365 -9.97 -11.46 7.76
N HIS A 366 -10.73 -10.41 7.47
CA HIS A 366 -10.69 -9.16 8.23
C HIS A 366 -11.98 -8.35 8.14
N TYR A 367 -12.04 -7.30 8.96
CA TYR A 367 -13.05 -6.25 8.95
C TYR A 367 -12.38 -4.95 9.40
N VAL A 368 -12.91 -3.79 9.01
CA VAL A 368 -12.41 -2.48 9.47
C VAL A 368 -13.55 -1.75 10.17
N GLU A 369 -13.45 -1.61 11.49
CA GLU A 369 -14.50 -0.98 12.32
C GLU A 369 -14.10 0.44 12.71
N ASN A 370 -15.00 1.40 12.49
CA ASN A 370 -14.80 2.78 12.90
C ASN A 370 -15.03 2.92 14.40
N ILE A 371 -13.92 3.04 15.15
CA ILE A 371 -13.91 3.24 16.61
C ILE A 371 -13.80 4.73 16.99
N GLY A 372 -13.80 5.63 16.01
CA GLY A 372 -13.70 7.08 16.19
C GLY A 372 -15.05 7.77 16.38
N ASN A 373 -14.98 9.09 16.55
CA ASN A 373 -16.11 10.02 16.65
C ASN A 373 -16.39 10.78 15.34
N THR A 374 -15.63 10.49 14.27
CA THR A 374 -15.74 11.05 12.92
C THR A 374 -15.90 9.93 11.91
N THR A 375 -16.41 10.22 10.72
CA THR A 375 -16.34 9.32 9.57
C THR A 375 -14.89 8.89 9.33
N LEU A 376 -14.67 7.58 9.25
CA LEU A 376 -13.41 6.96 8.89
C LEU A 376 -13.27 7.05 7.36
N LYS A 377 -12.14 7.55 6.87
CA LYS A 377 -11.75 7.41 5.46
C LYS A 377 -10.63 6.38 5.37
N LEU A 378 -10.86 5.45 4.46
CA LEU A 378 -10.05 4.30 4.14
C LEU A 378 -9.73 4.41 2.64
N LEU A 379 -8.46 4.41 2.26
CA LEU A 379 -8.12 3.93 0.92
C LEU A 379 -8.18 2.39 0.99
N GLU A 380 -8.28 1.67 -0.13
CA GLU A 380 -8.03 0.22 -0.17
C GLU A 380 -7.17 -0.04 -1.42
N ILE A 381 -5.86 -0.22 -1.27
CA ILE A 381 -4.90 -0.30 -2.37
C ILE A 381 -4.40 -1.73 -2.54
N PHE A 382 -4.40 -2.18 -3.79
CA PHE A 382 -4.16 -3.56 -4.20
C PHE A 382 -3.02 -3.64 -5.20
N ASN A 383 -2.16 -4.65 -5.09
CA ASN A 383 -1.32 -5.02 -6.23
C ASN A 383 -2.07 -5.94 -7.19
N SER A 384 -2.87 -5.34 -8.06
CA SER A 384 -3.77 -6.02 -8.98
C SER A 384 -4.18 -5.08 -10.11
N ASP A 385 -4.56 -5.65 -11.27
CA ASP A 385 -5.20 -4.87 -12.32
C ASP A 385 -6.67 -4.50 -11.98
N LYS A 386 -7.25 -5.14 -10.96
CA LYS A 386 -8.65 -5.01 -10.54
C LYS A 386 -8.85 -5.11 -9.04
N TYR A 387 -9.79 -4.32 -8.54
CA TYR A 387 -10.40 -4.53 -7.23
C TYR A 387 -11.34 -5.75 -7.26
N GLU A 388 -11.12 -6.73 -6.36
CA GLU A 388 -11.95 -7.91 -6.16
C GLU A 388 -11.97 -8.31 -4.67
N ASP A 389 -13.15 -8.63 -4.13
CA ASP A 389 -13.35 -9.01 -2.72
C ASP A 389 -14.44 -10.07 -2.55
N ILE A 390 -14.38 -10.88 -1.48
CA ILE A 390 -15.40 -11.87 -1.12
C ILE A 390 -15.95 -11.54 0.27
N SER A 391 -17.25 -11.20 0.31
CA SER A 391 -18.01 -10.96 1.53
C SER A 391 -18.41 -12.27 2.19
N LEU A 392 -18.16 -12.37 3.50
CA LEU A 392 -18.62 -13.49 4.31
C LEU A 392 -20.16 -13.58 4.32
N ASN A 393 -20.84 -12.44 4.46
CA ASN A 393 -22.31 -12.39 4.51
C ASN A 393 -22.91 -12.88 3.18
N GLN A 394 -22.42 -12.37 2.05
CA GLN A 394 -22.86 -12.79 0.72
C GLN A 394 -22.55 -14.27 0.43
N TRP A 395 -21.37 -14.76 0.81
CA TRP A 395 -21.00 -16.16 0.63
C TRP A 395 -21.94 -17.09 1.39
N LEU A 396 -22.23 -16.81 2.65
CA LEU A 396 -23.17 -17.59 3.46
C LEU A 396 -24.60 -17.48 2.92
N ALA A 397 -25.05 -16.29 2.50
CA ALA A 397 -26.38 -16.05 1.93
C ALA A 397 -26.66 -16.78 0.60
N LEU A 398 -25.59 -17.13 -0.14
CA LEU A 398 -25.64 -17.85 -1.42
C LEU A 398 -25.29 -19.35 -1.28
N THR A 399 -24.89 -19.79 -0.09
CA THR A 399 -24.65 -21.21 0.24
C THR A 399 -25.96 -21.87 0.72
N PRO A 400 -26.23 -23.15 0.42
CA PRO A 400 -27.45 -23.82 0.89
C PRO A 400 -27.64 -23.71 2.42
N PRO A 401 -28.81 -23.27 2.92
CA PRO A 401 -29.07 -23.01 4.33
C PRO A 401 -28.64 -24.12 5.29
N ASP A 402 -28.94 -25.38 4.96
CA ASP A 402 -28.62 -26.51 5.84
C ASP A 402 -27.10 -26.78 5.91
N MET A 403 -26.34 -26.43 4.87
CA MET A 403 -24.88 -26.47 4.92
C MET A 403 -24.34 -25.38 5.86
N VAL A 404 -24.85 -24.15 5.78
CA VAL A 404 -24.43 -23.06 6.68
C VAL A 404 -24.77 -23.40 8.14
N LYS A 405 -25.98 -23.92 8.39
CA LYS A 405 -26.40 -24.37 9.73
C LYS A 405 -25.53 -25.52 10.26
N ALA A 406 -25.10 -26.46 9.41
CA ALA A 406 -24.21 -27.54 9.82
C ALA A 406 -22.80 -27.06 10.25
N HIS A 407 -22.32 -25.95 9.70
CA HIS A 407 -21.01 -25.37 10.07
C HIS A 407 -21.10 -24.42 11.26
N LEU A 408 -22.08 -23.51 11.27
CA LEU A 408 -22.14 -22.37 12.19
C LEU A 408 -23.23 -22.48 13.27
N GLN A 409 -24.07 -23.52 13.23
CA GLN A 409 -25.15 -23.79 14.21
C GLN A 409 -26.15 -22.63 14.38
N LEU A 410 -26.34 -21.82 13.33
CA LEU A 410 -27.22 -20.65 13.33
C LEU A 410 -28.70 -21.06 13.28
N SER A 411 -29.57 -20.20 13.84
CA SER A 411 -31.03 -20.37 13.75
C SER A 411 -31.56 -20.03 12.36
N ASP A 412 -32.73 -20.58 11.99
CA ASP A 412 -33.39 -20.24 10.72
C ASP A 412 -33.74 -18.73 10.62
N ASP A 413 -34.04 -18.07 11.75
CA ASP A 413 -34.21 -16.60 11.81
C ASP A 413 -32.90 -15.88 11.43
N THR A 414 -31.77 -16.31 11.98
CA THR A 414 -30.45 -15.75 11.64
C THR A 414 -30.09 -15.97 10.17
N ILE A 415 -30.33 -17.18 9.65
CA ILE A 415 -30.10 -17.50 8.23
C ILE A 415 -30.98 -16.64 7.32
N SER A 416 -32.23 -16.37 7.71
CA SER A 416 -33.16 -15.53 6.92
C SER A 416 -32.72 -14.07 6.78
N LYS A 417 -31.82 -13.60 7.65
CA LYS A 417 -31.27 -12.24 7.67
C LYS A 417 -29.96 -12.07 6.88
N LEU A 418 -29.39 -13.16 6.36
CA LEU A 418 -28.19 -13.12 5.52
C LEU A 418 -28.47 -12.42 4.18
N GLN A 419 -27.52 -11.62 3.71
CA GLN A 419 -27.71 -10.69 2.60
C GLN A 419 -27.06 -11.20 1.31
N LYS A 420 -27.88 -11.48 0.30
CA LYS A 420 -27.44 -11.98 -1.03
C LYS A 420 -26.75 -10.92 -1.88
N VAL A 421 -26.97 -9.65 -1.58
CA VAL A 421 -26.26 -8.51 -2.14
C VAL A 421 -25.19 -8.10 -1.13
N LYS A 422 -23.95 -7.93 -1.59
CA LYS A 422 -22.77 -7.61 -0.79
C LYS A 422 -22.94 -6.31 0.02
N PRO A 423 -22.93 -6.34 1.36
CA PRO A 423 -23.03 -5.16 2.19
C PRO A 423 -21.65 -4.58 2.53
N VAL A 424 -20.96 -4.04 1.51
CA VAL A 424 -19.53 -3.64 1.57
C VAL A 424 -19.17 -2.86 2.84
N VAL A 425 -19.99 -1.87 3.20
CA VAL A 425 -19.95 -1.18 4.49
C VAL A 425 -21.32 -1.30 5.15
N VAL A 426 -21.35 -1.86 6.37
CA VAL A 426 -22.53 -1.91 7.22
C VAL A 426 -22.58 -0.68 8.12
N GLY A 427 -23.77 -0.11 8.29
CA GLY A 427 -23.99 0.98 9.23
C GLY A 427 -23.90 0.50 10.69
N PRO A 428 -24.00 1.42 11.67
CA PRO A 428 -24.06 1.06 13.08
C PRO A 428 -25.12 -0.01 13.32
N GLY A 429 -24.70 -1.10 13.96
CA GLY A 429 -25.55 -2.27 14.19
C GLY A 429 -26.75 -1.95 15.10
N LEU A 430 -27.68 -2.91 15.17
CA LEU A 430 -28.72 -2.91 16.19
C LEU A 430 -28.10 -3.23 17.56
N LEU A 431 -27.58 -2.20 18.23
CA LEU A 431 -27.28 -2.17 19.67
C LEU A 431 -28.34 -1.34 20.40
#